data_AF-A0A8T4LMX2-F1
#
_entry.id   AF-A0A8T4LMX2-F1
#
_cell.length_a   1.000
_cell.length_b   1.000
_cell.length_c   1.000
_cell.angle_alpha   90.00
_cell.angle_beta   90.00
_cell.angle_gamma   90.00
#
_symmetry.space_group_name_H-M   'P 1'
#
loop_
_entity.id
_entity.type
_entity.pdbx_description
1 polymer ?
#
loop_
_entity_poly.entity_id
_entity_poly.type
_entity_poly.pdbx_seq_one_letter_code
_entity_poly.pdbx_strand_id
1 'polypeptide(L)'
;MRKLLIVLLIFVFLLSLLLPFSHAQDESVLSIGQESFARNFGEVTLPESFVQPIRLIFSIPLGEDITLSYLIVLIAMYIFMLLVVLSLIQFVPFFSGAKAWIGAIVISLLISISGGVRESATFLLSFNVNLGKLASVWFVFLALILIVLGWGWMRLLKMVKDKVGVEVSEQMGRDLSIKPLMEKLKEKRA
;
A
#
# COMPACT_ATOMS: atom_id res chain seq x y z
N MET A 1 -1.76 -8.12 -13.57
CA MET A 1 -1.81 -7.87 -12.11
C MET A 1 -1.22 -8.99 -11.25
N ARG A 2 -1.57 -10.28 -11.44
CA ARG A 2 -0.96 -11.40 -10.66
C ARG A 2 0.58 -11.38 -10.63
N LYS A 3 1.22 -11.15 -11.78
CA LYS A 3 2.69 -11.07 -11.89
C LYS A 3 3.28 -9.88 -11.11
N LEU A 4 2.58 -8.75 -11.05
CA LEU A 4 3.07 -7.53 -10.38
C LEU A 4 2.98 -7.63 -8.85
N LEU A 5 1.93 -8.31 -8.35
CA LEU A 5 1.78 -8.64 -6.93
C LEU A 5 2.86 -9.65 -6.49
N ILE A 6 3.14 -10.65 -7.32
CA ILE A 6 4.22 -11.62 -7.05
C ILE A 6 5.58 -10.90 -7.03
N VAL A 7 5.85 -10.01 -7.98
CA VAL A 7 7.09 -9.22 -8.00
C VAL A 7 7.19 -8.30 -6.78
N LEU A 8 6.09 -7.67 -6.35
CA LEU A 8 6.08 -6.81 -5.16
C LEU A 8 6.25 -7.63 -3.87
N LEU A 9 5.65 -8.83 -3.77
CA LEU A 9 5.88 -9.76 -2.67
C LEU A 9 7.32 -10.24 -2.61
N ILE A 10 7.89 -10.60 -3.77
CA ILE A 10 9.30 -11.00 -3.88
C ILE A 10 10.21 -9.82 -3.50
N PHE A 11 9.87 -8.60 -3.90
CA PHE A 11 10.63 -7.40 -3.56
C PHE A 11 10.56 -7.10 -2.06
N VAL A 12 9.38 -7.16 -1.44
CA VAL A 12 9.21 -6.99 0.01
C VAL A 12 9.94 -8.10 0.78
N PHE A 13 9.90 -9.33 0.29
CA PHE A 13 10.62 -10.46 0.87
C PHE A 13 12.15 -10.32 0.76
N LEU A 14 12.65 -9.86 -0.40
CA LEU A 14 14.06 -9.52 -0.59
C LEU A 14 14.49 -8.33 0.27
N LEU A 15 13.63 -7.33 0.40
CA LEU A 15 13.87 -6.18 1.26
C LEU A 15 13.94 -6.61 2.73
N SER A 16 13.09 -7.55 3.15
CA SER A 16 13.13 -8.12 4.50
C SER A 16 14.37 -8.99 4.76
N LEU A 17 14.94 -9.60 3.71
CA LEU A 17 16.21 -10.35 3.78
C LEU A 17 17.43 -9.41 3.84
N LEU A 18 17.30 -8.20 3.31
CA LEU A 18 18.33 -7.16 3.36
C LEU A 18 18.35 -6.39 4.68
N LEU A 19 17.30 -6.49 5.50
CA LEU A 19 17.30 -5.95 6.85
C LEU A 19 18.13 -6.89 7.75
N PRO A 20 19.23 -6.42 8.36
CA PRO A 20 19.99 -7.24 9.28
C PRO A 20 19.08 -7.63 10.45
N PHE A 21 18.80 -8.94 10.54
CA PHE A 21 18.04 -9.54 11.62
C PHE A 21 18.90 -9.45 12.90
N SER A 22 18.79 -8.35 13.64
CA SER A 22 19.42 -8.23 14.96
C SER A 22 18.63 -9.10 15.95
N HIS A 23 18.92 -10.41 15.91
CA HIS A 23 18.59 -11.30 17.00
C HIS A 23 19.33 -10.83 18.26
N ALA A 24 18.61 -10.14 19.14
CA ALA A 24 18.98 -10.06 20.54
C ALA A 24 18.61 -11.40 21.19
N GLN A 25 19.55 -12.36 21.17
CA GLN A 25 19.58 -13.45 22.14
C GLN A 25 21.00 -13.66 22.68
N ASP A 26 21.04 -13.80 24.01
CA ASP A 26 22.14 -14.12 24.92
C ASP A 26 23.16 -13.05 25.29
N GLU A 27 22.74 -12.20 26.25
CA GLU A 27 23.58 -11.69 27.32
C GLU A 27 24.25 -12.85 28.07
N SER A 28 25.50 -13.19 27.72
CA SER A 28 26.54 -13.53 28.72
C SER A 28 27.89 -13.97 28.12
N VAL A 29 28.00 -14.20 26.80
CA VAL A 29 29.28 -14.68 26.20
C VAL A 29 29.87 -13.75 25.14
N LEU A 30 29.20 -12.64 24.76
CA LEU A 30 29.68 -11.73 23.71
C LEU A 30 29.99 -10.30 24.20
N SER A 31 30.44 -10.15 25.45
CA SER A 31 30.79 -8.86 26.08
C SER A 31 32.00 -8.14 25.45
N ILE A 32 32.72 -8.76 24.49
CA ILE A 32 33.94 -8.15 23.92
C ILE A 32 33.69 -7.63 22.48
N GLY A 33 32.58 -7.99 21.85
CA GLY A 33 32.27 -7.59 20.45
C GLY A 33 31.11 -6.62 20.27
N GLN A 34 30.16 -6.54 21.21
CA GLN A 34 28.92 -5.75 21.00
C GLN A 34 29.05 -4.26 21.32
N GLU A 35 29.99 -3.84 22.16
CA GLU A 35 30.19 -2.41 22.46
C GLU A 35 30.71 -1.61 21.25
N SER A 36 31.34 -2.29 20.28
CA SER A 36 31.81 -1.64 19.06
C SER A 36 30.78 -1.59 17.94
N PHE A 37 29.76 -2.46 17.94
CA PHE A 37 28.72 -2.43 16.90
C PHE A 37 27.53 -1.51 17.26
N ALA A 38 27.15 -1.42 18.53
CA ALA A 38 26.15 -0.45 18.98
C ALA A 38 26.65 1.02 18.92
N ARG A 39 27.97 1.24 18.94
CA ARG A 39 28.58 2.56 18.72
C ARG A 39 28.77 2.96 17.25
N ASN A 40 28.84 1.99 16.33
CA ASN A 40 29.11 2.25 14.91
C ASN A 40 27.85 2.30 14.03
N PHE A 41 26.74 1.74 14.47
CA PHE A 41 25.41 2.06 13.92
C PHE A 41 24.75 3.13 14.79
N GLY A 42 25.42 4.28 14.94
CA GLY A 42 24.74 5.49 15.39
C GLY A 42 23.48 5.65 14.55
N GLU A 43 22.38 6.09 15.18
CA GLU A 43 21.13 6.42 14.50
C GLU A 43 21.47 6.98 13.13
N VAL A 44 21.15 6.23 12.07
CA VAL A 44 21.54 6.61 10.70
C VAL A 44 20.76 7.86 10.39
N THR A 45 21.35 9.01 10.72
CA THR A 45 20.78 10.32 10.48
C THR A 45 20.81 10.52 8.98
N LEU A 46 19.62 10.67 8.41
CA LEU A 46 19.48 10.90 6.98
C LEU A 46 20.20 12.21 6.62
N PRO A 47 20.89 12.28 5.47
CA PRO A 47 21.50 13.52 5.03
C PRO A 47 20.43 14.61 4.93
N GLU A 48 20.76 15.83 5.37
CA GLU A 48 19.81 16.94 5.50
C GLU A 48 19.09 17.27 4.18
N SER A 49 19.76 17.04 3.04
CA SER A 49 19.21 17.20 1.69
C SER A 49 18.03 16.28 1.38
N PHE A 50 17.95 15.09 1.98
CA PHE A 50 16.82 14.17 1.80
C PHE A 50 15.68 14.43 2.80
N VAL A 51 16.01 14.99 3.96
CA VAL A 51 15.04 15.23 5.04
C VAL A 51 13.98 16.25 4.61
N GLN A 52 14.38 17.32 3.93
CA GLN A 52 13.45 18.39 3.51
C GLN A 52 12.33 17.91 2.56
N PRO A 53 12.60 17.23 1.43
CA PRO A 53 11.54 16.74 0.55
C PRO A 53 10.65 15.69 1.23
N ILE A 54 11.22 14.84 2.08
CA ILE A 54 10.44 13.86 2.87
C ILE A 54 9.49 14.59 3.83
N ARG A 55 9.98 15.61 4.55
CA ARG A 55 9.13 16.42 5.44
C ARG A 55 7.98 17.07 4.68
N LEU A 56 8.25 17.60 3.49
CA LEU A 56 7.23 18.22 2.65
C LEU A 56 6.20 17.21 2.15
N ILE A 57 6.64 16.07 1.62
CA ILE A 57 5.76 15.04 1.03
C ILE A 57 4.87 14.40 2.10
N PHE A 58 5.40 14.15 3.30
CA PHE A 58 4.67 13.48 4.38
C PHE A 58 4.08 14.44 5.42
N SER A 59 4.19 15.76 5.20
CA SER A 59 3.66 16.79 6.10
C SER A 59 4.17 16.64 7.56
N ILE A 60 5.47 16.42 7.70
CA ILE A 60 6.13 16.24 9.00
C ILE A 60 6.56 17.63 9.52
N PRO A 61 6.18 18.02 10.75
CA PRO A 61 6.52 19.32 11.33
C PRO A 61 8.04 19.52 11.46
N LEU A 62 8.46 20.77 11.40
CA LEU A 62 9.86 21.17 11.61
C LEU A 62 10.21 20.92 13.08
N GLY A 63 11.27 20.15 13.34
CA GLY A 63 11.73 19.82 14.69
C GLY A 63 11.41 18.40 15.17
N GLU A 64 10.62 17.62 14.42
CA GLU A 64 10.41 16.20 14.72
C GLU A 64 11.56 15.35 14.12
N ASP A 65 12.19 14.49 14.92
CA ASP A 65 13.29 13.63 14.45
C ASP A 65 12.77 12.50 13.54
N ILE A 66 13.29 12.44 12.32
CA ILE A 66 12.93 11.40 11.35
C ILE A 66 13.91 10.25 11.50
N THR A 67 13.52 9.24 12.27
CA THR A 67 14.25 7.98 12.33
C THR A 67 14.05 7.17 11.05
N LEU A 68 15.03 6.35 10.69
CA LEU A 68 14.95 5.45 9.53
C LEU A 68 13.76 4.49 9.65
N SER A 69 13.45 4.01 10.87
CA SER A 69 12.28 3.18 11.15
C SER A 69 10.96 3.90 10.85
N TYR A 70 10.82 5.15 11.29
CA TYR A 70 9.62 5.94 11.01
C TYR A 70 9.45 6.21 9.51
N LEU A 71 10.55 6.49 8.80
CA LEU A 71 10.55 6.66 7.36
C LEU A 71 10.08 5.40 6.62
N ILE A 72 10.55 4.22 7.02
CA ILE A 72 10.11 2.94 6.42
C ILE A 72 8.60 2.74 6.61
N VAL A 73 8.07 3.02 7.80
CA VAL A 73 6.63 2.92 8.08
C VAL A 73 5.83 3.89 7.20
N LEU A 74 6.28 5.14 7.07
CA LEU A 74 5.63 6.13 6.20
C LEU A 74 5.62 5.70 4.73
N ILE A 75 6.75 5.20 4.21
CA ILE A 75 6.85 4.71 2.83
C ILE A 75 5.94 3.50 2.62
N ALA A 76 5.94 2.54 3.55
CA ALA A 76 5.06 1.37 3.47
C ALA A 76 3.58 1.79 3.48
N MET A 77 3.22 2.75 4.34
CA MET A 77 1.85 3.27 4.43
C MET A 77 1.44 4.05 3.19
N TYR A 78 2.36 4.82 2.60
CA TYR A 78 2.14 5.52 1.33
C TYR A 78 1.92 4.54 0.18
N ILE A 79 2.74 3.49 0.06
CA ILE A 79 2.55 2.46 -0.97
C ILE A 79 1.21 1.77 -0.78
N PHE A 80 0.85 1.42 0.45
CA PHE A 80 -0.45 0.82 0.75
C PHE A 80 -1.61 1.74 0.33
N MET A 81 -1.55 3.02 0.71
CA MET A 81 -2.54 4.02 0.32
C MET A 81 -2.63 4.17 -1.20
N LEU A 82 -1.50 4.19 -1.90
CA LEU A 82 -1.46 4.27 -3.37
C LEU A 82 -2.16 3.08 -4.01
N LEU A 83 -1.97 1.86 -3.48
CA LEU A 83 -2.66 0.68 -3.97
C LEU A 83 -4.17 0.74 -3.73
N VAL A 84 -4.60 1.26 -2.57
CA VAL A 84 -6.02 1.47 -2.26
C VAL A 84 -6.64 2.49 -3.21
N VAL A 85 -5.99 3.64 -3.42
CA VAL A 85 -6.45 4.68 -4.34
C VAL A 85 -6.49 4.16 -5.77
N LEU A 86 -5.44 3.47 -6.24
CA LEU A 86 -5.39 2.87 -7.57
C LEU A 86 -6.54 1.87 -7.77
N SER A 87 -6.82 1.08 -6.75
CA SER A 87 -7.94 0.14 -6.75
C SER A 87 -9.29 0.86 -6.87
N LEU A 88 -9.48 1.98 -6.18
CA LEU A 88 -10.73 2.76 -6.23
C LEU A 88 -10.90 3.47 -7.57
N ILE A 89 -9.82 4.07 -8.08
CA ILE A 89 -9.82 4.80 -9.35
C ILE A 89 -10.17 3.91 -10.54
N GLN A 90 -9.80 2.63 -10.51
CA GLN A 90 -10.14 1.68 -11.59
C GLN A 90 -11.66 1.43 -11.73
N PHE A 91 -12.48 1.79 -10.74
CA PHE A 91 -13.94 1.76 -10.89
C PHE A 91 -14.48 2.97 -11.67
N VAL A 92 -13.70 4.04 -11.80
CA VAL A 92 -14.10 5.23 -12.55
C VAL A 92 -13.78 5.00 -14.02
N PRO A 93 -14.78 5.01 -14.94
CA PRO A 93 -14.57 4.65 -16.34
C PRO A 93 -13.56 5.56 -17.08
N PHE A 94 -13.38 6.79 -16.59
CA PHE A 94 -12.40 7.74 -17.13
C PHE A 94 -10.94 7.30 -16.91
N PHE A 95 -10.66 6.58 -15.83
CA PHE A 95 -9.32 6.21 -15.43
C PHE A 95 -9.03 4.74 -15.75
N SER A 96 -8.65 4.47 -16.99
CA SER A 96 -8.22 3.15 -17.46
C SER A 96 -6.74 3.14 -17.86
N GLY A 97 -6.10 1.97 -17.71
CA GLY A 97 -4.70 1.75 -18.12
C GLY A 97 -3.68 2.66 -17.39
N ALA A 98 -2.81 3.32 -18.14
CA ALA A 98 -1.77 4.20 -17.59
C ALA A 98 -2.34 5.45 -16.91
N LYS A 99 -3.50 5.95 -17.35
CA LYS A 99 -4.16 7.13 -16.75
C LYS A 99 -4.57 6.86 -15.30
N ALA A 100 -4.96 5.61 -14.99
CA ALA A 100 -5.30 5.20 -13.63
C ALA A 100 -4.10 5.30 -12.68
N TRP A 101 -2.91 4.92 -13.15
CA TRP A 101 -1.69 5.03 -12.36
C TRP A 101 -1.31 6.48 -12.08
N ILE A 102 -1.36 7.34 -13.11
CA ILE A 102 -1.07 8.77 -12.94
C ILE A 102 -2.09 9.39 -11.96
N GLY A 103 -3.38 9.12 -12.14
CA GLY A 103 -4.42 9.59 -11.24
C GLY A 103 -4.21 9.11 -9.79
N ALA A 104 -3.83 7.84 -9.61
CA ALA A 104 -3.56 7.29 -8.29
C ALA A 104 -2.36 7.94 -7.61
N ILE A 105 -1.27 8.17 -8.35
CA ILE A 105 -0.08 8.86 -7.84
C ILE A 105 -0.45 10.28 -7.42
N VAL A 106 -1.15 11.03 -8.28
CA VAL A 106 -1.55 12.42 -7.99
C VAL A 106 -2.44 12.50 -6.75
N ILE A 107 -3.47 11.65 -6.66
CA ILE A 107 -4.39 11.63 -5.51
C ILE A 107 -3.66 11.18 -4.23
N SER A 108 -2.79 10.18 -4.31
CA SER A 108 -2.01 9.72 -3.14
C SER A 108 -1.03 10.79 -2.66
N LEU A 109 -0.42 11.53 -3.58
CA LEU A 109 0.45 12.66 -3.26
C LEU A 109 -0.33 13.77 -2.55
N LEU A 110 -1.54 14.10 -3.02
CA LEU A 110 -2.41 15.08 -2.37
C LEU A 110 -2.78 14.66 -0.94
N ILE A 111 -3.11 13.38 -0.73
CA ILE A 111 -3.42 12.84 0.62
C ILE A 111 -2.16 12.84 1.50
N SER A 112 -0.99 12.57 0.92
CA SER A 112 0.28 12.60 1.65
C SER A 112 0.63 14.01 2.14
N ILE A 113 0.51 15.01 1.26
CA ILE A 113 0.77 16.42 1.58
C ILE A 113 -0.24 16.94 2.61
N SER A 114 -1.49 16.46 2.57
CA SER A 114 -2.50 16.79 3.59
C SER A 114 -2.23 16.17 4.97
N GLY A 115 -1.19 15.35 5.11
CA GLY A 115 -0.83 14.65 6.34
C GLY A 115 -1.64 13.38 6.61
N GLY A 116 -2.48 12.94 5.67
CA GLY A 116 -3.31 11.74 5.85
C GLY A 116 -2.49 10.45 6.04
N VAL A 117 -1.33 10.38 5.38
CA VAL A 117 -0.39 9.26 5.54
C VAL A 117 0.23 9.26 6.95
N ARG A 118 0.63 10.44 7.45
CA ARG A 118 1.17 10.60 8.79
C ARG A 118 0.14 10.20 9.84
N GLU A 119 -1.09 10.72 9.75
CA GLU A 119 -2.17 10.42 10.70
C GLU A 119 -2.52 8.92 10.71
N SER A 120 -2.53 8.29 9.53
CA SER A 120 -2.75 6.85 9.42
C SER A 120 -1.61 6.04 10.06
N ALA A 121 -0.37 6.48 9.88
CA ALA A 121 0.80 5.84 10.47
C ALA A 121 0.82 6.02 12.00
N THR A 122 0.55 7.22 12.51
CA THR A 122 0.47 7.49 13.96
C THR A 122 -0.69 6.74 14.60
N PHE A 123 -1.84 6.63 13.93
CA PHE A 123 -2.96 5.81 14.38
C PHE A 123 -2.61 4.31 14.45
N LEU A 124 -1.89 3.78 13.46
CA LEU A 124 -1.41 2.40 13.52
C LEU A 124 -0.38 2.18 14.62
N LEU A 125 0.50 3.16 14.85
CA LEU A 125 1.47 3.14 15.93
C LEU A 125 0.81 3.37 17.30
N SER A 126 -0.33 4.04 17.39
CA SER A 126 -1.02 4.29 18.66
C SER A 126 -1.73 3.05 19.19
N PHE A 127 -2.03 2.06 18.35
CA PHE A 127 -2.42 0.73 18.82
C PHE A 127 -1.29 -0.01 19.56
N ASN A 128 -0.05 0.50 19.55
CA ASN A 128 1.11 -0.06 20.25
C ASN A 128 1.12 0.22 21.77
N VAL A 129 -0.04 0.17 22.42
CA VAL A 129 -0.12 0.39 23.87
C VAL A 129 0.39 -0.89 24.59
N ASN A 130 1.65 -0.83 25.04
CA ASN A 130 2.33 -1.77 25.98
C ASN A 130 2.90 -3.12 25.47
N LEU A 131 3.60 -3.17 24.34
CA LEU A 131 4.31 -4.39 23.90
C LEU A 131 5.81 -4.19 23.61
N GLY A 132 6.52 -3.44 24.46
CA GLY A 132 7.95 -3.14 24.31
C GLY A 132 8.89 -4.35 24.16
N LYS A 133 8.46 -5.58 24.49
CA LYS A 133 9.24 -6.82 24.28
C LYS A 133 8.88 -7.60 23.01
N LEU A 134 7.77 -7.26 22.33
CA LEU A 134 7.32 -7.94 21.10
C LEU A 134 7.47 -7.09 19.83
N ALA A 135 8.02 -5.88 19.93
CA ALA A 135 8.14 -4.94 18.82
C ALA A 135 8.75 -5.58 17.54
N SER A 136 9.76 -6.46 17.69
CA SER A 136 10.39 -7.16 16.55
C SER A 136 9.43 -8.14 15.84
N VAL A 137 8.64 -8.91 16.58
CA VAL A 137 7.65 -9.85 16.02
C VAL A 137 6.44 -9.11 15.45
N TRP A 138 6.10 -7.96 16.05
CA TRP A 138 4.97 -7.16 15.62
C TRP A 138 5.15 -6.55 14.24
N PHE A 139 6.37 -6.16 13.83
CA PHE A 139 6.60 -5.69 12.45
C PHE A 139 6.29 -6.77 11.42
N VAL A 140 6.68 -8.01 11.69
CA VAL A 140 6.35 -9.17 10.84
C VAL A 140 4.84 -9.42 10.85
N PHE A 141 4.20 -9.29 12.01
CA PHE A 141 2.75 -9.46 12.15
C PHE A 141 1.94 -8.35 11.44
N LEU A 142 2.38 -7.09 11.52
CA LEU A 142 1.78 -5.95 10.83
C LEU A 142 1.94 -6.11 9.31
N ALA A 143 3.13 -6.52 8.86
CA ALA A 143 3.35 -6.85 7.45
C ALA A 143 2.44 -8.01 7.00
N LEU A 144 2.27 -9.05 7.82
CA LEU A 144 1.36 -10.15 7.56
C LEU A 144 -0.10 -9.68 7.47
N ILE A 145 -0.55 -8.82 8.40
CA ILE A 145 -1.88 -8.21 8.39
C ILE A 145 -2.09 -7.39 7.13
N LEU A 146 -1.11 -6.56 6.73
CA LEU A 146 -1.18 -5.78 5.49
C LEU A 146 -1.27 -6.69 4.26
N ILE A 147 -0.56 -7.82 4.26
CA ILE A 147 -0.65 -8.83 3.19
C ILE A 147 -2.05 -9.47 3.16
N VAL A 148 -2.58 -9.88 4.32
CA VAL A 148 -3.91 -10.49 4.43
C VAL A 148 -5.00 -9.51 4.03
N LEU A 149 -4.93 -8.26 4.50
CA LEU A 149 -5.85 -7.18 4.12
C LEU A 149 -5.75 -6.89 2.62
N GLY A 150 -4.53 -6.77 2.08
CA GLY A 150 -4.32 -6.58 0.64
C GLY A 150 -4.89 -7.73 -0.19
N TRP A 151 -4.72 -8.97 0.27
CA TRP A 151 -5.27 -10.15 -0.39
C TRP A 151 -6.80 -10.20 -0.33
N GLY A 152 -7.37 -9.93 0.85
CA GLY A 152 -8.82 -9.85 1.04
C GLY A 152 -9.45 -8.74 0.20
N TRP A 153 -8.83 -7.56 0.19
CA TRP A 153 -9.24 -6.44 -0.64
C TRP A 153 -9.25 -6.81 -2.12
N MET A 154 -8.17 -7.43 -2.63
CA MET A 154 -8.15 -7.88 -4.03
C MET A 154 -9.22 -8.92 -4.36
N ARG A 155 -9.56 -9.78 -3.41
CA ARG A 155 -10.64 -10.75 -3.60
C ARG A 155 -12.00 -10.05 -3.70
N LEU A 156 -12.25 -9.05 -2.85
CA LEU A 156 -13.44 -8.20 -2.92
C LEU A 156 -13.53 -7.47 -4.26
N LEU A 157 -12.43 -6.87 -4.73
CA LEU A 157 -12.40 -6.19 -6.04
C LEU A 157 -12.76 -7.11 -7.20
N LYS A 158 -12.27 -8.35 -7.19
CA LYS A 158 -12.65 -9.33 -8.20
C LYS A 158 -14.14 -9.63 -8.17
N MET A 159 -14.71 -9.87 -6.98
CA MET A 159 -16.14 -10.14 -6.86
C MET A 159 -16.98 -8.97 -7.39
N VAL A 160 -16.57 -7.72 -7.11
CA VAL A 160 -17.27 -6.54 -7.65
C VAL A 160 -17.13 -6.47 -9.16
N LYS A 161 -15.91 -6.66 -9.68
CA LYS A 161 -15.65 -6.57 -11.12
C LYS A 161 -16.38 -7.65 -11.93
N ASP A 162 -16.47 -8.86 -11.39
CA ASP A 162 -17.20 -9.97 -12.01
C ASP A 162 -18.71 -9.67 -12.05
N LYS A 163 -19.28 -9.12 -10.98
CA LYS A 163 -20.69 -8.71 -10.96
C LYS A 163 -20.99 -7.60 -11.97
N VAL A 164 -20.14 -6.57 -12.03
CA VAL A 164 -20.30 -5.47 -13.00
C VAL A 164 -20.15 -5.98 -14.45
N GLY A 165 -19.24 -6.92 -14.69
CA GLY A 165 -19.06 -7.52 -16.01
C GLY A 165 -20.28 -8.34 -16.47
N VAL A 166 -20.95 -9.03 -15.55
CA VAL A 166 -22.17 -9.79 -15.86
C VAL A 166 -23.33 -8.84 -16.21
N GLU A 167 -23.52 -7.75 -15.47
CA GLU A 167 -24.57 -6.77 -15.78
C GLU A 167 -24.39 -6.10 -17.15
N VAL A 168 -23.15 -5.74 -17.50
CA VAL A 168 -22.86 -5.16 -18.83
C VAL A 168 -23.10 -6.18 -19.95
N SER A 169 -22.77 -7.46 -19.72
CA SER A 169 -23.00 -8.53 -20.69
C SER A 169 -24.50 -8.84 -20.87
N GLU A 170 -25.28 -8.80 -19.79
CA GLU A 170 -26.73 -8.96 -19.85
C GLU A 170 -27.43 -7.79 -20.55
N GLN A 171 -26.95 -6.56 -20.35
CA GLN A 171 -27.48 -5.39 -21.06
C GLN A 171 -27.21 -5.50 -22.56
N MET A 172 -25.99 -5.87 -22.96
CA MET A 172 -25.65 -6.09 -24.37
C MET A 172 -26.42 -7.26 -24.99
N GLY A 173 -26.65 -8.34 -24.23
CA GLY A 173 -27.47 -9.47 -24.67
C GLY A 173 -28.95 -9.12 -24.86
N ARG A 174 -29.53 -8.32 -23.96
CA ARG A 174 -30.90 -7.80 -24.10
C ARG A 174 -31.02 -6.90 -25.33
N ASP A 175 -30.07 -6.00 -25.54
CA ASP A 175 -30.10 -5.06 -26.67
C ASP A 175 -30.00 -5.77 -28.03
N LEU A 176 -29.17 -6.82 -28.11
CA LEU A 176 -29.08 -7.68 -29.30
C LEU A 176 -30.35 -8.52 -29.54
N SER A 177 -31.06 -8.92 -28.49
CA SER A 177 -32.32 -9.68 -28.63
C SER A 177 -33.50 -8.80 -29.03
N ILE A 178 -33.55 -7.53 -28.63
CA ILE A 178 -34.70 -6.65 -28.85
C ILE A 178 -34.65 -5.99 -30.24
N LYS A 179 -33.45 -5.67 -30.75
CA LYS A 179 -33.26 -5.06 -32.07
C LYS A 179 -33.95 -5.81 -33.23
N PRO A 180 -33.73 -7.12 -33.43
CA PRO A 180 -34.35 -7.86 -34.53
C PRO A 180 -35.88 -8.03 -34.35
N LEU A 181 -36.36 -7.98 -33.10
CA LEU A 181 -37.80 -8.03 -32.79
C LEU A 181 -38.51 -6.72 -33.17
N MET A 182 -37.87 -5.58 -32.88
CA MET A 182 -38.34 -4.26 -33.30
C MET A 182 -38.36 -4.13 -34.83
N GLU A 183 -37.35 -4.66 -35.52
CA GLU A 183 -37.25 -4.61 -36.98
C GLU A 183 -38.37 -5.42 -37.65
N LYS A 184 -38.64 -6.64 -37.16
CA LYS A 184 -39.78 -7.46 -37.60
C LYS A 184 -41.14 -6.80 -37.34
N LEU A 185 -41.30 -6.09 -36.22
CA LEU A 185 -42.54 -5.37 -35.93
C LEU A 185 -42.75 -4.15 -36.83
N LYS A 186 -41.67 -3.53 -37.30
CA LYS A 186 -41.72 -2.40 -38.22
C LYS A 186 -42.09 -2.85 -39.63
N GLU A 187 -41.51 -3.97 -40.09
CA GLU A 187 -41.84 -4.59 -41.38
C GLU A 187 -43.30 -5.05 -41.44
N LYS A 188 -43.86 -5.55 -40.32
CA LYS A 188 -45.26 -5.99 -40.26
C LYS A 188 -46.29 -4.85 -40.20
N ARG A 189 -45.85 -3.60 -40.01
CA ARG A 189 -46.71 -2.41 -39.97
C ARG A 189 -46.65 -1.55 -41.23
N ALA A 190 -45.67 -1.78 -42.10
CA ALA A 190 -45.56 -1.17 -43.43
C ALA A 190 -46.38 -1.98 -44.44
#